data_AF-A0A1S8GN14-F1
#
_entry.id   AF-A0A1S8GN14-F1
#
_cell.length_a   1.000
_cell.length_b   1.000
_cell.length_c   1.000
_cell.angle_alpha   90.00
_cell.angle_beta   90.00
_cell.angle_gamma   90.00
#
_symmetry.space_group_name_H-M   'P 1'
#
loop_
_entity.id
_entity.type
_entity.pdbx_description
1 polymer ?
#
loop_
_entity_poly.entity_id
_entity_poly.type
_entity_poly.pdbx_seq_one_letter_code
_entity_poly.pdbx_strand_id
1 'polypeptide(L)'
;MEDFLESPGFGQTLKNNSIRNSQIIKGDKVYKAVKNIRNADGEVVIRKGDSFYIDTAHDDHLEVFSKFRAERPVVNLDGSINDKKTVSAKGRRF
;
A
#
# COMPACT_ATOMS: atom_id res chain seq x y z
N MET A 1 -12.26 2.65 9.66
CA MET A 1 -11.17 2.59 8.65
C MET A 1 -11.67 2.73 7.21
N GLU A 2 -12.71 3.53 6.93
CA GLU A 2 -12.97 4.04 5.56
C GLU A 2 -12.41 5.46 5.38
N ASP A 3 -12.15 6.18 6.49
CA ASP A 3 -11.78 7.60 6.46
C ASP A 3 -10.46 7.90 5.76
N PHE A 4 -9.45 7.01 5.81
CA PHE A 4 -8.17 7.29 5.15
C PHE A 4 -8.27 7.25 3.62
N LEU A 5 -8.99 6.29 3.04
CA LEU A 5 -9.14 6.22 1.58
C LEU A 5 -10.03 7.34 1.01
N GLU A 6 -10.88 7.91 1.86
CA GLU A 6 -11.67 9.11 1.55
C GLU A 6 -10.89 10.41 1.84
N SER A 7 -9.72 10.32 2.49
CA SER A 7 -8.93 11.50 2.84
C SER A 7 -8.28 12.13 1.60
N PRO A 8 -8.23 13.47 1.52
CA PRO A 8 -7.52 14.16 0.44
C PRO A 8 -6.04 13.75 0.37
N GLY A 9 -5.46 13.80 -0.83
CA GLY A 9 -4.05 13.46 -1.05
C GLY A 9 -3.83 11.99 -1.39
N PHE A 10 -2.95 11.32 -0.65
CA PHE A 10 -2.52 9.96 -0.98
C PHE A 10 -3.64 8.92 -0.78
N GLY A 11 -4.48 9.09 0.24
CA GLY A 11 -5.67 8.26 0.48
C GLY A 11 -6.61 8.21 -0.73
N GLN A 12 -7.05 9.38 -1.21
CA GLN A 12 -7.86 9.48 -2.43
C GLN A 12 -7.14 8.93 -3.66
N THR A 13 -5.82 9.10 -3.75
CA THR A 13 -5.01 8.57 -4.85
C THR A 13 -5.04 7.04 -4.86
N LEU A 14 -4.94 6.40 -3.69
CA LEU A 14 -5.09 4.94 -3.54
C LEU A 14 -6.48 4.48 -3.96
N LYS A 15 -7.52 5.17 -3.47
CA LYS A 15 -8.92 4.84 -3.79
C LYS A 15 -9.18 4.90 -5.30
N ASN A 16 -8.71 5.95 -5.98
CA ASN A 16 -8.94 6.15 -7.41
C ASN A 16 -8.18 5.15 -8.30
N ASN A 17 -7.09 4.57 -7.80
CA ASN A 17 -6.20 3.70 -8.57
C ASN A 17 -6.21 2.25 -8.10
N SER A 18 -7.15 1.88 -7.23
CA SER A 18 -7.31 0.52 -6.73
C SER A 18 -8.77 0.07 -6.74
N ILE A 19 -8.98 -1.23 -6.69
CA ILE A 19 -10.29 -1.84 -6.49
C ILE A 19 -10.26 -2.68 -5.23
N ARG A 20 -11.37 -2.66 -4.48
CA ARG A 20 -11.52 -3.53 -3.32
C ARG A 20 -11.54 -5.00 -3.77
N ASN A 21 -10.75 -5.82 -3.10
CA ASN A 21 -10.77 -7.27 -3.23
C ASN A 21 -11.75 -7.86 -2.19
N SER A 22 -12.25 -9.08 -2.43
CA SER A 22 -13.06 -9.82 -1.46
C SER A 22 -12.25 -10.39 -0.29
N GLN A 23 -10.91 -10.34 -0.38
CA GLN A 23 -10.01 -10.80 0.65
C GLN A 23 -9.99 -9.85 1.86
N ILE A 24 -9.99 -10.44 3.06
CA ILE A 24 -9.78 -9.75 4.33
C ILE A 24 -8.52 -10.34 4.98
N ILE A 25 -7.61 -9.48 5.40
CA ILE A 25 -6.37 -9.87 6.11
C ILE A 25 -6.38 -9.14 7.45
N LYS A 26 -6.25 -9.88 8.56
CA LYS A 26 -6.25 -9.32 9.93
C LYS A 26 -7.48 -8.44 10.26
N GLY A 27 -8.61 -8.68 9.61
CA GLY A 27 -9.83 -7.87 9.78
C GLY A 27 -9.92 -6.68 8.82
N ASP A 28 -8.87 -6.40 8.04
CA ASP A 28 -8.82 -5.29 7.11
C ASP A 28 -9.15 -5.66 5.66
N LYS A 29 -9.82 -4.72 4.98
CA LYS A 29 -10.18 -4.83 3.57
C LYS A 29 -8.92 -4.73 2.71
N VAL A 30 -8.70 -5.71 1.84
CA VAL A 30 -7.60 -5.68 0.88
C VAL A 30 -8.01 -4.95 -0.39
N TYR A 31 -7.11 -4.15 -0.95
CA TYR A 31 -7.27 -3.43 -2.21
C TYR A 31 -6.23 -3.92 -3.20
N LYS A 32 -6.57 -3.90 -4.49
CA LYS A 32 -5.66 -4.25 -5.58
C LYS A 32 -5.47 -3.05 -6.50
N ALA A 33 -4.21 -2.66 -6.71
CA ALA A 33 -3.86 -1.58 -7.62
C ALA A 33 -4.19 -1.98 -9.07
N VAL A 34 -5.03 -1.18 -9.73
CA VAL A 34 -5.37 -1.36 -11.16
C VAL A 34 -4.46 -0.54 -12.08
N LYS A 35 -3.75 0.44 -11.51
CA LYS A 35 -2.73 1.27 -12.16
C LYS A 35 -1.52 1.40 -11.25
N ASN A 36 -0.40 1.89 -11.77
CA ASN A 36 0.74 2.29 -10.94
C ASN A 36 0.32 3.50 -10.10
N ILE A 37 0.51 3.39 -8.79
CA ILE A 37 0.24 4.45 -7.82
C ILE A 37 1.56 5.13 -7.53
N ARG A 38 1.57 6.45 -7.68
CA ARG A 38 2.74 7.29 -7.47
C ARG A 38 2.56 8.17 -6.23
N ASN A 39 3.67 8.47 -5.57
CA ASN A 39 3.69 9.47 -4.49
C ASN A 39 3.71 10.91 -5.06
N ALA A 40 3.77 11.90 -4.18
CA ALA A 40 3.81 13.31 -4.55
C ALA A 40 5.02 13.67 -5.44
N ASP A 41 6.15 12.97 -5.26
CA ASP A 41 7.38 13.14 -6.05
C ASP A 41 7.36 12.41 -7.40
N GLY A 42 6.25 11.71 -7.70
CA GLY A 42 6.06 10.98 -8.96
C GLY A 42 6.71 9.60 -8.99
N GLU A 43 7.25 9.09 -7.89
CA GLU A 43 7.82 7.75 -7.79
C GLU A 43 6.73 6.67 -7.68
N VAL A 44 6.90 5.53 -8.35
CA VAL A 44 5.94 4.43 -8.25
C VAL A 44 6.14 3.69 -6.93
N VAL A 45 5.21 3.88 -6.00
CA VAL A 45 5.23 3.26 -4.67
C VAL A 45 4.43 1.96 -4.61
N ILE A 46 3.36 1.84 -5.41
CA ILE A 46 2.59 0.60 -5.56
C ILE A 46 2.44 0.31 -7.05
N ARG A 47 2.84 -0.88 -7.49
CA ARG A 47 2.77 -1.24 -8.90
C ARG A 47 1.39 -1.80 -9.23
N LYS A 48 0.99 -1.65 -10.50
CA LYS A 48 -0.22 -2.30 -11.02
C LYS A 48 -0.18 -3.80 -10.72
N GLY A 49 -1.27 -4.31 -10.15
CA GLY A 49 -1.44 -5.72 -9.79
C GLY A 49 -1.04 -6.06 -8.37
N ASP A 50 -0.33 -5.18 -7.66
CA ASP A 50 -0.05 -5.36 -6.25
C ASP A 50 -1.31 -5.21 -5.41
N SER A 51 -1.31 -5.88 -4.27
CA SER A 51 -2.36 -5.76 -3.26
C SER A 51 -1.82 -5.05 -2.03
N PHE A 52 -2.70 -4.32 -1.35
CA PHE A 52 -2.35 -3.63 -0.12
C PHE A 52 -3.53 -3.60 0.85
N TYR A 53 -3.22 -3.46 2.14
CA TYR A 53 -4.18 -3.09 3.18
C TYR A 53 -3.54 -2.05 4.10
N ILE A 54 -4.36 -1.30 4.82
CA ILE A 54 -3.90 -0.30 5.78
C ILE A 54 -3.74 -1.02 7.13
N ASP A 55 -2.56 -0.92 7.77
CA ASP A 55 -2.32 -1.58 9.05
C ASP A 55 -3.05 -0.84 10.19
N THR A 56 -4.18 -1.40 10.63
CA THR A 56 -5.00 -0.92 11.76
C THR A 56 -4.28 -0.91 13.11
N ALA A 57 -3.15 -1.61 13.24
CA ALA A 57 -2.47 -1.72 14.54
C ALA A 57 -1.69 -0.46 14.93
N HIS A 58 -1.19 0.28 13.94
CA HIS A 58 -0.33 1.46 14.17
C HIS A 58 -0.79 2.70 13.39
N ASP A 59 -1.74 2.56 12.44
CA ASP A 59 -2.28 3.64 11.61
C ASP A 59 -1.20 4.53 10.94
N ASP A 60 0.01 3.99 10.70
CA ASP A 60 1.16 4.75 10.22
C ASP A 60 1.70 4.29 8.85
N HIS A 61 1.30 3.10 8.36
CA HIS A 61 1.80 2.57 7.09
C HIS A 61 0.85 1.61 6.37
N LEU A 62 1.14 1.41 5.08
CA LEU A 62 0.49 0.44 4.20
C LEU A 62 1.33 -0.84 4.10
N GLU A 63 0.66 -1.96 4.20
CA GLU A 63 1.24 -3.27 3.93
C GLU A 63 0.99 -3.61 2.46
N VAL A 64 2.05 -3.55 1.64
CA VAL A 64 1.99 -3.78 0.19
C VAL A 64 2.64 -5.12 -0.14
N PHE A 65 1.94 -5.97 -0.89
CA PHE A 65 2.44 -7.28 -1.27
C PHE A 65 2.12 -7.62 -2.73
N SER A 66 3.04 -8.32 -3.36
CA SER A 66 2.89 -8.78 -4.73
C SER A 66 2.48 -10.24 -4.77
N LYS A 67 1.58 -10.59 -5.71
CA LYS A 67 1.26 -12.00 -6.01
C LYS A 67 2.51 -12.82 -6.39
N PHE A 68 3.54 -12.15 -6.93
CA PHE A 68 4.79 -12.79 -7.34
C PHE A 68 5.85 -12.89 -6.23
N ARG A 69 5.48 -12.66 -4.95
CA ARG A 69 6.41 -12.66 -3.80
C ARG A 69 7.64 -11.76 -4.00
N ALA A 70 7.48 -10.71 -4.80
CA ALA A 70 8.49 -9.67 -4.95
C ALA A 70 8.42 -8.74 -3.74
N GLU A 71 9.58 -8.43 -3.17
CA GLU A 71 9.72 -7.48 -2.08
C GLU A 71 9.17 -6.11 -2.52
N ARG A 72 8.38 -5.50 -1.66
CA ARG A 72 7.79 -4.18 -1.87
C ARG A 72 8.31 -3.19 -0.84
N PRO A 73 8.50 -1.93 -1.24
CA PRO A 73 8.81 -0.88 -0.28
C PRO A 73 7.65 -0.76 0.71
N VAL A 74 7.98 -0.46 1.96
CA VAL A 74 6.97 -0.07 2.94
C VAL A 74 6.60 1.37 2.64
N VAL A 75 5.30 1.65 2.51
CA VAL A 75 4.78 2.96 2.10
C VAL A 75 4.04 3.57 3.28
N ASN A 76 4.39 4.79 3.68
CA ASN A 76 3.70 5.53 4.74
C ASN A 76 2.34 6.08 4.22
N LEU A 77 1.47 6.54 5.12
CA LEU A 77 0.16 7.09 4.74
C LEU A 77 0.22 8.40 3.93
N ASP A 78 1.34 9.13 3.97
CA ASP A 78 1.56 10.29 3.10
C ASP A 78 2.07 9.89 1.69
N GLY A 79 2.33 8.60 1.46
CA GLY A 79 2.88 8.08 0.22
C GLY A 79 4.41 8.09 0.15
N SER A 80 5.11 8.54 1.18
CA SER A 80 6.57 8.43 1.24
C SER A 80 7.02 6.98 1.43
N ILE A 81 8.16 6.62 0.83
CA ILE A 81 8.77 5.32 1.07
C ILE A 81 9.44 5.33 2.45
N ASN A 82 9.10 4.35 3.27
CA ASN A 82 9.76 4.13 4.54
C ASN A 82 11.08 3.41 4.27
N ASP A 83 12.14 4.15 3.97
CA ASP A 83 13.46 3.59 3.63
C ASP A 83 14.01 2.66 4.73
N LYS A 84 13.81 3.02 6.00
CA LYS A 84 14.25 2.22 7.15
C LYS A 84 13.60 0.83 7.17
N LYS A 85 12.28 0.76 6.93
CA LYS A 85 11.55 -0.50 6.86
C LYS A 85 11.81 -1.23 5.53
N THR A 86 12.00 -0.51 4.43
CA THR A 86 12.31 -1.08 3.11
C THR A 86 13.68 -1.77 3.07
N VAL A 87 14.70 -1.19 3.71
CA VAL A 87 16.01 -1.85 3.92
C VAL A 87 15.86 -3.10 4.79
N SER A 88 14.98 -3.08 5.79
CA SER A 88 14.69 -4.25 6.64
C SER A 88 13.82 -5.32 5.96
N ALA A 89 13.08 -4.94 4.90
CA ALA A 89 12.27 -5.83 4.08
C ALA A 89 13.09 -6.48 2.94
N LYS A 90 14.22 -5.86 2.55
CA LYS A 90 15.19 -6.47 1.62
C LYS A 90 15.73 -7.78 2.21
N GLY A 91 15.36 -8.90 1.62
CA GLY A 91 15.69 -10.27 2.05
C GLY A 91 14.52 -11.10 2.59
N ARG A 92 13.31 -10.55 2.76
CA ARG A 92 12.14 -11.31 3.22
C ARG A 92 11.46 -12.05 2.06
N ARG A 93 11.78 -13.34 1.90
CA ARG A 93 10.95 -14.28 1.12
C ARG A 93 9.67 -14.60 1.91
N PHE A 94 8.57 -13.92 1.59
CA PHE A 94 7.22 -14.34 1.98
C PHE A 94 6.79 -15.55 1.17
#